data_AF-A0A3P7JDK5-F1
#
_entry.id   AF-A0A3P7JDK5-F1
#
_cell.length_a   1.000
_cell.length_b   1.000
_cell.length_c   1.000
_cell.angle_alpha   90.00
_cell.angle_beta   90.00
_cell.angle_gamma   90.00
#
_symmetry.space_group_name_H-M   'P 1'
#
loop_
_entity.id
_entity.type
_entity.pdbx_description
1 polymer ?
#
loop_
_entity_poly.entity_id
_entity_poly.type
_entity_poly.pdbx_seq_one_letter_code
_entity_poly.pdbx_strand_id
1 'polypeptide(L)'
;TWADFFQAYAAFITNTKKNLPIATGNWGCGGHGGGNKELKSLIQILAAAKAGKDLIYYTFNDPKLEKSLIEQYEKMVDMHATIGQIYGALLSYSKRREKSPSLTVFEHVLHELV
;
A
#
# COMPACT_ATOMS: atom_id res chain seq x y z
N THR A 1 5.84 -7.98 -4.63
CA THR A 1 5.73 -6.59 -5.14
C THR A 1 5.06 -6.56 -6.51
N TRP A 2 5.68 -7.07 -7.59
CA TRP A 2 5.07 -7.08 -8.94
C TRP A 2 3.81 -7.94 -9.06
N ALA A 3 3.87 -9.20 -8.61
CA ALA A 3 2.71 -10.11 -8.66
C ALA A 3 1.53 -9.58 -7.84
N ASP A 4 1.79 -9.07 -6.64
CA ASP A 4 0.76 -8.54 -5.74
C ASP A 4 0.05 -7.31 -6.32
N PHE A 5 0.80 -6.39 -6.93
CA PHE A 5 0.24 -5.19 -7.56
C PHE A 5 -0.70 -5.56 -8.70
N PHE A 6 -0.28 -6.47 -9.58
CA PHE A 6 -1.14 -6.90 -10.67
C PHE A 6 -2.33 -7.73 -10.23
N GLN A 7 -2.17 -8.55 -9.20
CA GLN A 7 -3.30 -9.30 -8.65
C GLN A 7 -4.37 -8.35 -8.10
N ALA A 8 -3.95 -7.31 -7.35
CA ALA A 8 -4.85 -6.29 -6.85
C ALA A 8 -5.48 -5.46 -7.99
N TYR A 9 -4.66 -5.00 -8.94
CA TYR A 9 -5.14 -4.21 -10.07
C TYR A 9 -6.15 -4.98 -10.93
N ALA A 10 -5.88 -6.24 -11.25
CA ALA A 10 -6.79 -7.09 -12.00
C ALA A 10 -8.11 -7.33 -11.25
N ALA A 11 -8.09 -7.39 -9.92
CA ALA A 11 -9.28 -7.50 -9.10
C ALA A 11 -10.08 -6.19 -9.02
N PHE A 12 -9.43 -5.02 -9.14
CA PHE A 12 -10.06 -3.71 -8.96
C PHE A 12 -10.52 -3.07 -10.27
N ILE A 13 -9.92 -3.43 -11.40
CA ILE A 13 -10.33 -2.93 -12.70
C ILE A 13 -11.70 -3.52 -13.08
N THR A 14 -12.68 -2.64 -13.28
CA THR A 14 -14.04 -3.04 -13.67
C THR A 14 -14.49 -2.27 -14.90
N ASN A 15 -15.12 -2.95 -15.86
CA ASN A 15 -15.70 -2.30 -17.05
C ASN A 15 -17.14 -1.80 -16.82
N THR A 16 -17.50 -1.46 -15.57
CA THR A 16 -18.86 -1.04 -15.22
C THR A 16 -18.94 0.48 -15.13
N LYS A 17 -20.08 1.06 -15.52
CA LYS A 17 -20.34 2.51 -15.42
C LYS A 17 -20.40 3.02 -13.98
N LYS A 18 -20.49 2.13 -12.99
CA LYS A 18 -20.60 2.51 -11.57
C LYS A 18 -19.21 2.61 -10.96
N ASN A 19 -18.86 3.81 -10.49
CA ASN A 19 -17.60 4.00 -9.76
C ASN A 19 -17.76 3.68 -8.27
N LEU A 20 -17.96 2.40 -7.94
CA LEU A 20 -18.03 1.96 -6.55
C LEU A 20 -16.63 1.88 -5.92
N PRO A 21 -16.48 2.24 -4.64
CA PRO A 21 -15.24 2.07 -3.90
C PRO A 21 -14.90 0.59 -3.69
N ILE A 22 -13.62 0.30 -3.56
CA ILE A 22 -13.12 -1.04 -3.22
C ILE A 22 -13.12 -1.19 -1.69
N ALA A 23 -13.88 -2.14 -1.15
CA ALA A 23 -13.82 -2.52 0.26
C ALA A 23 -12.81 -3.66 0.44
N THR A 24 -11.75 -3.43 1.22
CA THR A 24 -10.66 -4.42 1.42
C THR A 24 -10.07 -4.35 2.83
N GLY A 25 -8.99 -5.09 3.11
CA GLY A 25 -8.23 -4.96 4.35
C GLY A 25 -6.86 -5.65 4.27
N ASN A 26 -6.48 -6.35 5.35
CA ASN A 26 -5.19 -7.02 5.54
C ASN A 26 -4.99 -8.26 4.63
N TRP A 27 -5.17 -8.09 3.31
CA TRP A 27 -5.14 -9.17 2.32
C TRP A 27 -3.76 -9.84 2.25
N GLY A 28 -3.75 -11.15 2.55
CA GLY A 28 -2.53 -11.96 2.54
C GLY A 28 -1.63 -11.77 3.76
N CYS A 29 -2.14 -11.18 4.85
CA CYS A 29 -1.38 -10.93 6.09
C CYS A 29 -1.74 -11.86 7.26
N GLY A 30 -2.59 -12.87 7.05
CA GLY A 30 -2.94 -13.87 8.08
C GLY A 30 -2.02 -15.11 8.06
N GLY A 31 -1.97 -15.84 9.18
CA GLY A 31 -1.27 -17.14 9.31
C GLY A 31 0.20 -17.06 9.74
N HIS A 32 0.84 -18.23 9.91
CA HIS A 32 2.25 -18.34 10.26
C HIS A 32 3.12 -17.87 9.07
N GLY A 33 3.84 -16.75 9.26
CA GLY A 33 4.67 -16.12 8.22
C GLY A 33 3.99 -15.03 7.39
N GLY A 34 2.84 -14.50 7.86
CA GLY A 34 2.00 -13.55 7.13
C GLY A 34 2.72 -12.33 6.52
N GLY A 35 2.18 -11.83 5.40
CA GLY A 35 2.71 -10.67 4.70
C GLY A 35 2.69 -9.39 5.55
N ASN A 36 3.62 -8.47 5.28
CA ASN A 36 3.69 -7.18 5.97
C ASN A 36 2.46 -6.31 5.61
N LYS A 37 1.69 -5.88 6.62
CA LYS A 37 0.44 -5.12 6.45
C LYS A 37 0.66 -3.76 5.78
N GLU A 38 1.73 -3.05 6.13
CA GLU A 38 2.09 -1.76 5.53
C GLU A 38 2.35 -1.93 4.03
N LEU A 39 3.20 -2.89 3.65
CA LEU A 39 3.49 -3.21 2.25
C LEU A 39 2.22 -3.56 1.47
N LYS A 40 1.37 -4.43 2.02
CA LYS A 40 0.13 -4.86 1.35
C LYS A 40 -0.90 -3.73 1.26
N SER A 41 -0.97 -2.85 2.25
CA SER A 41 -1.86 -1.68 2.21
C SER A 41 -1.45 -0.70 1.10
N LEU A 42 -0.15 -0.37 1.00
CA LEU A 42 0.36 0.51 -0.05
C LEU A 42 0.16 -0.09 -1.45
N ILE A 43 0.42 -1.38 -1.64
CA ILE A 43 0.18 -2.04 -2.93
C ILE A 43 -1.29 -1.93 -3.36
N GLN A 44 -2.22 -2.11 -2.41
CA GLN A 44 -3.65 -1.98 -2.71
C GLN A 44 -4.05 -0.52 -3.00
N ILE A 45 -3.48 0.46 -2.30
CA ILE A 45 -3.67 1.89 -2.59
C ILE A 45 -3.17 2.21 -4.02
N LEU A 46 -1.98 1.75 -4.39
CA LEU A 46 -1.43 1.97 -5.73
C LEU A 46 -2.29 1.32 -6.82
N ALA A 47 -2.78 0.10 -6.57
CA ALA A 47 -3.65 -0.60 -7.50
C ALA A 47 -5.01 0.11 -7.67
N ALA A 48 -5.60 0.60 -6.57
CA ALA A 48 -6.85 1.36 -6.59
C ALA A 48 -6.68 2.70 -7.32
N ALA A 49 -5.60 3.43 -7.03
CA ALA A 49 -5.24 4.66 -7.72
C ALA A 49 -5.03 4.42 -9.22
N LYS A 50 -4.33 3.34 -9.60
CA LYS A 50 -4.14 2.96 -11.02
C LYS A 50 -5.45 2.60 -11.71
N ALA A 51 -6.39 2.00 -10.98
CA ALA A 51 -7.73 1.63 -11.48
C ALA A 51 -8.73 2.81 -11.47
N GLY A 52 -8.35 3.98 -10.94
CA GLY A 52 -9.26 5.12 -10.79
C GLY A 52 -10.38 4.88 -9.77
N LYS A 53 -10.09 4.12 -8.71
CA LYS A 53 -11.04 3.68 -7.69
C LYS A 53 -10.69 4.23 -6.31
N ASP A 54 -11.71 4.62 -5.57
CA ASP A 54 -11.59 4.89 -4.14
C ASP A 54 -11.40 3.56 -3.38
N LEU A 55 -10.75 3.62 -2.21
CA LEU A 55 -10.44 2.46 -1.37
C LEU A 55 -10.98 2.68 0.05
N ILE A 56 -11.74 1.72 0.56
CA ILE A 56 -12.15 1.61 1.96
C ILE A 56 -11.34 0.45 2.56
N TYR A 57 -10.45 0.77 3.51
CA TYR A 57 -9.53 -0.21 4.10
C TYR A 57 -9.91 -0.55 5.54
N TYR A 58 -10.24 -1.81 5.80
CA TYR A 58 -10.52 -2.33 7.13
C TYR A 58 -9.26 -2.91 7.77
N THR A 59 -8.83 -2.32 8.89
CA THR A 59 -7.61 -2.74 9.62
C THR A 59 -7.84 -3.94 10.55
N PHE A 60 -9.10 -4.34 10.76
CA PHE A 60 -9.51 -5.40 11.68
C PHE A 60 -9.09 -5.13 13.13
N ASN A 61 -9.57 -4.01 13.69
CA ASN A 61 -9.32 -3.58 15.07
C ASN A 61 -7.83 -3.37 15.40
N ASP A 62 -7.08 -2.83 14.43
CA ASP A 62 -5.67 -2.44 14.58
C ASP A 62 -5.55 -0.90 14.49
N PRO A 63 -5.79 -0.17 15.60
CA PRO A 63 -5.82 1.30 15.58
C PRO A 63 -4.45 1.92 15.31
N LYS A 64 -3.36 1.19 15.58
CA LYS A 64 -2.00 1.64 15.26
C LYS A 64 -1.78 1.65 13.76
N LEU A 65 -2.18 0.58 13.07
CA LEU A 65 -2.12 0.52 11.61
C LEU A 65 -3.04 1.56 10.98
N GLU A 66 -4.26 1.74 11.49
CA GLU A 66 -5.22 2.72 10.97
C GLU A 66 -4.65 4.13 10.99
N LYS A 67 -4.19 4.58 12.17
CA LYS A 67 -3.58 5.89 12.33
C LYS A 67 -2.36 6.06 11.42
N SER A 68 -1.46 5.08 11.43
CA SER A 68 -0.25 5.14 10.60
C SER A 68 -0.60 5.15 9.11
N LEU A 69 -1.57 4.38 8.64
CA LEU A 69 -1.93 4.34 7.23
C LEU A 69 -2.45 5.70 6.74
N ILE A 70 -3.30 6.35 7.54
CA ILE A 70 -3.85 7.68 7.25
C ILE A 70 -2.74 8.72 7.19
N GLU A 71 -1.93 8.84 8.25
CA GLU A 71 -0.86 9.84 8.34
C GLU A 71 0.16 9.72 7.18
N GLN A 72 0.47 8.50 6.77
CA GLN A 72 1.46 8.23 5.73
C GLN A 72 0.86 8.48 4.34
N TYR A 73 -0.42 8.14 4.15
CA TYR A 73 -1.17 8.49 2.95
C TYR A 73 -1.23 10.01 2.73
N GLU A 74 -1.62 10.77 3.75
CA GLU A 74 -1.70 12.23 3.69
C GLU A 74 -0.36 12.86 3.30
N LYS A 75 0.74 12.42 3.93
CA LYS A 75 2.09 12.88 3.56
C LYS A 75 2.45 12.59 2.11
N MET A 76 2.15 11.40 1.60
CA MET A 76 2.40 11.07 0.19
C MET A 76 1.58 11.94 -0.76
N VAL A 77 0.34 12.27 -0.40
CA VAL A 77 -0.53 13.18 -1.16
C VAL A 77 0.03 14.61 -1.15
N ASP A 78 0.44 15.11 0.01
CA ASP A 78 1.03 16.45 0.18
C ASP A 78 2.33 16.61 -0.62
N MET A 79 3.12 15.54 -0.71
CA MET A 79 4.34 15.49 -1.55
C MET A 79 4.05 15.31 -3.05
N HIS A 80 2.78 15.19 -3.44
CA HIS A 80 2.37 14.88 -4.81
C HIS A 80 3.05 13.62 -5.38
N ALA A 81 3.27 12.62 -4.53
CA ALA A 81 3.96 11.40 -4.88
C ALA A 81 3.17 10.61 -5.94
N THR A 82 3.83 10.26 -7.03
CA THR A 82 3.24 9.46 -8.10
C THR A 82 3.26 7.97 -7.75
N ILE A 83 2.37 7.19 -8.40
CA ILE A 83 2.37 5.73 -8.31
C ILE A 83 3.76 5.15 -8.60
N GLY A 84 4.46 5.69 -9.61
CA GLY A 84 5.80 5.23 -9.99
C GLY A 84 6.85 5.46 -8.91
N GLN A 85 6.85 6.61 -8.24
CA GLN A 85 7.79 6.91 -7.16
C GLN A 85 7.57 5.99 -5.96
N ILE A 86 6.33 5.86 -5.48
CA ILE A 86 5.99 4.99 -4.34
C ILE A 86 6.34 3.54 -4.68
N TYR A 87 5.99 3.09 -5.89
CA TYR A 87 6.30 1.73 -6.33
C TYR A 87 7.82 1.49 -6.40
N GLY A 88 8.59 2.46 -6.90
CA GLY A 88 10.05 2.42 -6.92
C GLY A 88 10.65 2.25 -5.52
N ALA A 89 10.16 3.03 -4.55
CA ALA A 89 10.58 2.92 -3.15
C ALA A 89 10.25 1.53 -2.56
N LEU A 90 9.09 0.97 -2.87
CA LEU A 90 8.73 -0.40 -2.44
C LEU A 90 9.67 -1.47 -3.01
N LEU A 91 10.22 -1.27 -4.22
CA LEU A 91 11.20 -2.19 -4.82
C LEU A 91 12.56 -2.10 -4.14
N SER A 92 12.96 -0.93 -3.63
CA SER A 92 14.25 -0.74 -2.94
C SER A 92 14.22 -1.19 -1.45
N TYR A 93 13.02 -1.38 -0.88
CA TYR A 93 12.83 -1.66 0.55
C TYR A 93 13.57 -2.91 1.05
N SER A 94 13.49 -4.05 0.35
CA SER A 94 14.11 -5.30 0.83
C SER A 94 15.60 -5.16 1.10
N LYS A 95 16.32 -4.56 0.14
CA LYS A 95 17.76 -4.27 0.23
C LYS A 95 18.07 -3.28 1.36
N ARG A 96 17.20 -2.31 1.61
CA ARG A 96 17.40 -1.34 2.70
C ARG A 96 17.16 -1.99 4.06
N ARG A 97 16.15 -2.85 4.18
CA ARG A 97 15.82 -3.58 5.41
C ARG A 97 16.93 -4.54 5.84
N GLU A 98 17.66 -5.15 4.91
CA GLU A 98 18.84 -5.97 5.23
C GLU A 98 19.90 -5.19 6.01
N LYS A 99 20.05 -3.89 5.71
CA LYS A 99 20.99 -2.99 6.40
C LYS A 99 20.42 -2.34 7.65
N SER A 100 19.09 -2.25 7.74
CA SER A 100 18.36 -1.68 8.88
C SER A 100 17.12 -2.53 9.19
N PRO A 101 17.25 -3.58 10.01
CA PRO A 101 16.16 -4.52 10.26
C PRO A 101 14.92 -3.93 10.93
N SER A 102 15.07 -2.79 11.62
CA SER A 102 13.98 -2.08 12.28
C SER A 102 13.24 -1.10 11.37
N LEU A 103 13.74 -0.85 10.15
CA LEU A 103 13.12 0.09 9.22
C LEU A 103 11.76 -0.44 8.76
N THR A 104 10.71 0.34 8.98
CA THR A 104 9.35 0.02 8.51
C THR A 104 9.19 0.35 7.02
N VAL A 105 8.13 -0.16 6.40
CA VAL A 105 7.86 0.12 4.98
C VAL A 105 7.49 1.59 4.82
N PHE A 106 6.67 2.13 5.73
CA PHE A 106 6.24 3.53 5.68
C PHE A 106 7.41 4.50 5.82
N GLU A 107 8.31 4.28 6.79
CA GLU A 107 9.51 5.12 6.96
C GLU A 107 10.40 5.08 5.71
N HIS A 108 10.63 3.90 5.14
CA HIS A 108 11.42 3.75 3.93
C HIS A 108 10.80 4.50 2.75
N VAL A 109 9.50 4.35 2.53
CA VAL A 109 8.80 5.01 1.43
C VAL A 109 8.86 6.52 1.57
N LEU A 110 8.58 7.08 2.75
CA LEU A 110 8.69 8.53 2.94
C LEU A 110 10.11 9.05 2.74
N HIS A 111 11.13 8.32 3.23
CA HIS A 111 12.52 8.74 3.06
C HIS A 111 12.94 8.80 1.59
N GLU A 112 12.44 7.90 0.74
CA GLU A 112 12.78 7.88 -0.69
C GLU A 112 11.97 8.90 -1.52
N LEU A 113 10.97 9.56 -0.92
CA LEU A 113 10.13 10.59 -1.57
C LEU A 113 10.64 12.02 -1.34
N VAL A 114 11.61 12.20 -0.42
CA VAL A 114 12.32 13.47 -0.15
C VAL A 114 13.59 13.54 -0.98
#